data_AF-A0A453T1W3-F1
#
_entry.id   AF-A0A453T1W3-F1
#
_cell.length_a   1.000
_cell.length_b   1.000
_cell.length_c   1.000
_cell.angle_alpha   90.00
_cell.angle_beta   90.00
_cell.angle_gamma   90.00
#
_symmetry.space_group_name_H-M   'P 1'
#
loop_
_entity.id
_entity.type
_entity.pdbx_description
1 polymer ?
#
loop_
_entity_poly.entity_id
_entity_poly.type
_entity_poly.pdbx_seq_one_letter_code
_entity_poly.pdbx_strand_id
1 'polypeptide(L)'
;VKTEKLYSSRPRHEQHLVRWAGCQLHDIESLSKMVDPSIRGQCSEKVLSRFADIISRCIQREPEFRPPVSAVVQDITSIVNASREESE
;
A
#
# COMPACT_ATOMS: atom_id res chain seq x y z
N VAL A 1 -25.30 2.57 -7.07
CA VAL A 1 -25.48 3.95 -6.53
C VAL A 1 -24.88 4.18 -5.13
N LYS A 2 -24.62 3.15 -4.30
CA LYS A 2 -24.09 3.37 -2.92
C LYS A 2 -22.57 3.54 -2.83
N THR A 3 -21.83 3.14 -3.86
CA THR A 3 -20.36 3.24 -3.94
C THR A 3 -19.87 4.59 -4.48
N GLU A 4 -20.64 5.29 -5.31
CA GLU A 4 -20.24 6.60 -5.87
C GLU A 4 -20.19 7.72 -4.82
N LYS A 5 -21.06 7.66 -3.79
CA LYS A 5 -21.16 8.71 -2.77
C LYS A 5 -19.98 8.77 -1.78
N LEU A 6 -19.22 7.68 -1.64
CA LEU A 6 -18.14 7.57 -0.65
C LEU A 6 -16.83 8.24 -1.11
N TYR A 7 -16.59 8.31 -2.42
CA TYR A 7 -15.41 8.98 -2.97
C TYR A 7 -15.60 10.50 -3.08
N SER A 8 -16.82 10.97 -3.41
CA SER A 8 -17.09 12.41 -3.58
C SER A 8 -17.13 13.20 -2.27
N SER A 9 -17.38 12.54 -1.13
CA SER A 9 -17.39 13.16 0.21
C SER A 9 -16.00 13.39 0.81
N ARG A 10 -14.96 12.79 0.22
CA ARG A 10 -13.59 12.99 0.69
C ARG A 10 -13.02 14.31 0.15
N PRO A 11 -12.13 14.99 0.90
CA PRO A 11 -11.40 16.16 0.41
C PRO A 11 -10.78 15.90 -0.98
N ARG A 12 -10.73 16.91 -1.85
CA ARG A 12 -10.23 16.78 -3.23
C ARG A 12 -8.87 16.08 -3.36
N HIS A 13 -8.01 16.20 -2.35
CA HIS A 13 -6.70 15.57 -2.35
C HIS A 13 -6.74 14.06 -2.06
N GLU A 14 -7.80 13.57 -1.41
CA GLU A 14 -8.07 12.16 -1.13
C GLU A 14 -8.86 11.46 -2.25
N GLN A 15 -9.41 12.22 -3.19
CA GLN A 15 -10.09 11.68 -4.36
C GLN A 15 -9.11 11.01 -5.34
N HIS A 16 -7.83 11.38 -5.28
CA HIS A 16 -6.75 10.75 -6.04
C HIS A 16 -5.90 9.88 -5.11
N LEU A 17 -6.18 8.58 -5.09
CA LEU A 17 -5.56 7.63 -4.15
C LEU A 17 -4.03 7.69 -4.17
N VAL A 18 -3.42 7.74 -5.35
CA VAL A 18 -1.95 7.82 -5.50
C VAL A 18 -1.38 9.09 -4.85
N ARG A 19 -2.06 10.24 -5.05
CA ARG A 19 -1.60 11.52 -4.49
C ARG A 19 -1.74 11.56 -2.97
N TRP A 20 -2.82 10.99 -2.44
CA TRP A 20 -3.05 10.88 -1.00
C TRP A 20 -2.10 9.87 -0.32
N ALA A 21 -1.90 8.73 -0.96
CA ALA A 21 -1.04 7.67 -0.44
C ALA A 21 0.42 8.09 -0.46
N GLY A 22 0.90 8.73 -1.53
CA GLY A 22 2.30 9.12 -1.67
C GLY A 22 2.86 9.95 -0.51
N CYS A 23 2.04 10.78 0.13
CA CYS A 23 2.46 11.57 1.31
C CYS A 23 2.64 10.72 2.58
N GLN A 24 2.10 9.51 2.62
CA GLN A 24 1.99 8.68 3.83
C GLN A 24 2.82 7.39 3.76
N LEU A 25 3.32 7.01 2.58
CA LEU A 25 4.05 5.75 2.38
C LEU A 25 5.38 5.65 3.15
N HIS A 26 5.92 6.78 3.63
CA HIS A 26 7.19 6.83 4.37
C HIS A 26 7.03 6.82 5.89
N ASP A 27 5.80 6.88 6.40
CA ASP A 27 5.52 6.93 7.84
C ASP A 27 4.74 5.70 8.30
N ILE A 28 5.35 4.90 9.18
CA ILE A 28 4.79 3.61 9.59
C ILE A 28 3.48 3.75 10.36
N GLU A 29 3.33 4.80 11.17
CA GLU A 29 2.07 5.08 11.85
C GLU A 29 0.95 5.45 10.87
N SER A 30 1.29 6.20 9.82
CA SER A 30 0.36 6.52 8.73
C SER A 30 -0.03 5.28 7.94
N LEU A 31 0.91 4.37 7.66
CA LEU A 31 0.61 3.10 7.00
C LEU A 31 -0.48 2.31 7.75
N SER A 32 -0.34 2.15 9.06
CA SER A 32 -1.35 1.48 9.90
C SER A 32 -2.72 2.16 9.86
N LYS A 33 -2.78 3.48 9.62
CA LYS A 33 -4.03 4.24 9.46
C LYS A 33 -4.63 4.09 8.07
N MET A 34 -3.80 3.86 7.03
CA MET A 34 -4.21 3.68 5.65
C MET A 34 -4.79 2.28 5.35
N VAL A 35 -4.41 1.27 6.14
CA VAL A 35 -4.91 -0.10 5.99
C VAL A 35 -6.44 -0.12 6.08
N ASP A 36 -7.06 -0.86 5.17
CA ASP A 36 -8.51 -1.02 5.14
C ASP A 36 -9.03 -1.49 6.53
N PRO A 37 -10.08 -0.85 7.08
CA PRO A 37 -10.56 -1.16 8.42
C PRO A 37 -10.94 -2.63 8.63
N SER A 38 -11.37 -3.34 7.57
CA SER A 38 -11.76 -4.76 7.65
C SER A 38 -10.58 -5.70 7.85
N ILE A 39 -9.36 -5.26 7.53
CA ILE A 39 -8.13 -6.04 7.66
C ILE A 39 -7.11 -5.44 8.64
N ARG A 40 -7.50 -4.37 9.33
CA ARG A 40 -6.66 -3.73 10.34
C ARG A 40 -6.31 -4.73 11.45
N GLY A 41 -5.03 -4.77 11.83
CA GLY A 41 -4.50 -5.68 12.85
C GLY A 41 -4.20 -7.10 12.35
N GLN A 42 -4.51 -7.42 11.09
CA GLN A 42 -4.16 -8.71 10.48
C GLN A 42 -2.78 -8.70 9.80
N CYS A 43 -2.14 -7.53 9.69
CA CYS A 43 -0.82 -7.35 9.08
C CYS A 43 0.14 -6.72 10.10
N SER A 44 1.34 -7.29 10.23
CA SER A 44 2.40 -6.68 11.04
C SER A 44 2.91 -5.38 10.38
N GLU A 45 3.41 -4.44 11.18
CA GLU A 45 3.97 -3.18 10.67
C GLU A 45 5.14 -3.41 9.69
N LYS A 46 5.91 -4.48 9.92
CA LYS A 46 6.99 -4.92 9.04
C LYS A 46 6.49 -5.33 7.66
N VAL A 47 5.39 -6.10 7.60
CA VAL A 47 4.75 -6.45 6.33
C VAL A 47 4.19 -5.22 5.62
N LEU A 48 3.57 -4.29 6.37
CA LEU A 48 3.06 -3.03 5.81
C LEU A 48 4.16 -2.16 5.20
N SER A 49 5.29 -2.02 5.87
CA SER A 49 6.45 -1.28 5.36
C SER A 49 6.96 -1.88 4.04
N ARG A 50 7.08 -3.21 3.94
CA ARG A 50 7.49 -3.87 2.69
C ARG A 50 6.50 -3.62 1.54
N PHE A 51 5.20 -3.63 1.82
CA PHE A 51 4.20 -3.25 0.83
C PHE A 51 4.32 -1.79 0.41
N ALA A 52 4.58 -0.88 1.36
CA ALA A 52 4.76 0.53 1.07
C ALA A 52 5.96 0.78 0.15
N ASP A 53 7.06 0.04 0.31
CA ASP A 53 8.22 0.10 -0.57
C ASP A 53 7.88 -0.33 -2.00
N ILE A 54 7.14 -1.42 -2.17
CA ILE A 54 6.69 -1.90 -3.49
C ILE A 54 5.80 -0.82 -4.14
N ILE A 55 4.81 -0.32 -3.41
CA ILE A 55 3.88 0.71 -3.91
C ILE A 55 4.67 1.96 -4.33
N SER A 56 5.61 2.43 -3.50
CA SER A 56 6.42 3.62 -3.76
C SER A 56 7.22 3.51 -5.05
N ARG A 57 7.78 2.32 -5.36
CA ARG A 57 8.47 2.09 -6.64
C ARG A 57 7.50 2.02 -7.83
N CYS A 58 6.33 1.41 -7.65
CA CYS A 58 5.35 1.26 -8.72
C CYS A 58 4.70 2.58 -9.16
N ILE A 59 4.54 3.55 -8.26
CA ILE A 59 3.88 4.83 -8.54
C ILE A 59 4.84 5.96 -8.97
N GLN A 60 6.12 5.66 -9.20
CA GLN A 60 7.11 6.63 -9.65
C GLN A 60 6.65 7.34 -10.93
N ARG A 61 6.91 8.65 -11.03
CA ARG A 61 6.52 9.43 -12.20
C ARG A 61 7.29 8.96 -13.43
N GLU A 62 8.59 8.77 -13.27
CA GLU A 62 9.50 8.34 -14.31
C GLU A 62 9.37 6.82 -14.51
N PRO A 63 9.06 6.34 -15.73
CA PRO A 63 8.86 4.92 -16.00
C PRO A 63 10.07 4.04 -15.72
N GLU A 64 11.28 4.58 -15.88
CA GLU A 64 12.56 3.89 -15.67
C GLU A 64 12.82 3.48 -14.22
N PHE A 65 12.18 4.13 -13.25
CA PHE A 65 12.25 3.75 -11.84
C PHE A 65 11.18 2.73 -11.44
N ARG A 66 10.25 2.40 -12.33
CA ARG A 66 9.21 1.41 -12.06
C ARG A 66 9.78 0.01 -12.30
N PRO A 67 9.60 -0.92 -11.34
CA PRO A 67 10.06 -2.29 -11.50
C PRO A 67 9.26 -3.02 -12.58
N PRO A 68 9.86 -4.02 -13.25
CA PRO A 68 9.09 -4.94 -14.08
C PRO A 68 8.11 -5.73 -13.21
N VAL A 69 6.96 -6.10 -13.79
CA VAL A 69 5.91 -6.85 -13.06
C VAL A 69 6.45 -8.17 -12.49
N SER A 70 7.41 -8.81 -13.17
CA SER A 70 8.08 -10.00 -12.65
C SER A 70 8.76 -9.76 -11.29
N ALA A 71 9.44 -8.63 -11.11
CA ALA A 71 10.04 -8.26 -9.84
C ALA A 71 8.98 -7.96 -8.78
N VAL A 72 7.89 -7.28 -9.15
CA VAL A 72 6.76 -7.02 -8.24
C VAL A 72 6.14 -8.32 -7.73
N VAL A 73 5.94 -9.30 -8.61
CA VAL A 73 5.39 -10.62 -8.24
C VAL A 73 6.35 -11.37 -7.31
N GLN A 74 7.66 -11.30 -7.56
CA GLN A 74 8.67 -11.89 -6.68
C GLN A 74 8.66 -11.25 -5.29
N ASP A 75 8.60 -9.92 -5.22
CA ASP A 75 8.55 -9.17 -3.96
C ASP A 75 7.30 -9.54 -3.15
N ILE A 76 6.12 -9.58 -3.78
CA ILE A 76 4.85 -9.96 -3.13
C ILE A 76 4.93 -11.42 -2.63
N THR A 77 5.46 -12.32 -3.45
CA THR A 77 5.61 -13.74 -3.07
C THR A 77 6.53 -13.89 -1.85
N SER A 78 7.64 -13.14 -1.82
CA SER A 78 8.54 -13.12 -0.67
C SER A 78 7.86 -12.60 0.60
N ILE A 79 7.00 -11.59 0.50
CA ILE A 79 6.22 -11.09 1.65
C ILE A 79 5.28 -12.17 2.16
N VAL A 80 4.51 -12.81 1.27
CA VAL A 80 3.54 -13.84 1.64
C VAL A 80 4.22 -15.03 2.32
N ASN A 81 5.35 -15.49 1.80
CA ASN A 81 6.11 -16.58 2.41
C ASN A 81 6.66 -16.18 3.78
N ALA A 82 7.27 -15.00 3.91
CA ALA A 82 7.80 -14.52 5.17
C ALA A 82 6.72 -14.30 6.25
N SER A 83 5.52 -13.86 5.86
CA SER A 83 4.40 -13.67 6.79
C SER A 83 3.87 -14.97 7.40
N ARG A 84 4.08 -16.11 6.72
CA ARG A 84 3.73 -17.43 7.25
C ARG A 84 4.69 -17.88 8.35
N GLU A 85 5.96 -17.52 8.20
CA GLU A 85 7.03 -17.84 9.16
C GLU A 85 6.95 -17.00 10.44
N GLU A 86 6.37 -15.78 10.38
CA GLU A 86 6.16 -14.92 11.56
C GLU A 86 4.96 -15.37 12.44
N SER A 87 4.19 -16.37 11.99
CA SER A 87 3.03 -16.91 12.72
C SER A 87 3.32 -18.25 13.43
N GLU A 88 4.54 -18.76 13.34
CA GLU A 88 5.09 -19.93 14.05
C GLU A 88 6.03 -19.52 15.18
#